data_AF-A0A9D8H7J9-F1
#
_entry.id   AF-A0A9D8H7J9-F1
#
_cell.length_a   1.000
_cell.length_b   1.000
_cell.length_c   1.000
_cell.angle_alpha   90.00
_cell.angle_beta   90.00
_cell.angle_gamma   90.00
#
_symmetry.space_group_name_H-M   'P 1'
#
loop_
_entity.id
_entity.type
_entity.pdbx_description
1 polymer ?
#
loop_
_entity_poly.entity_id
_entity_poly.type
_entity_poly.pdbx_seq_one_letter_code
_entity_poly.pdbx_strand_id
1 'polypeptide(L)'
;MVVEAQDPEIPDHIDSYTWRDDTVDRPTPVHLSGPQEEVEASLYPTTAIDLGRIAEFVGIAEEELEDHEIRVEKARASYLYIERSTSLDGRVVIRISISGPRRSGNVEMTSSGEILSATVS
;
A
#
# COMPACT_ATOMS: atom_id res chain seq x y z
N MET A 1 12.15 -3.11 -2.52
CA MET A 1 10.87 -3.02 -1.80
C MET A 1 10.54 -4.40 -1.27
N VAL A 2 10.06 -4.53 -0.03
CA VAL A 2 9.59 -5.81 0.52
C VAL A 2 8.09 -5.66 0.73
N VAL A 3 7.30 -6.60 0.21
CA VAL A 3 5.84 -6.62 0.32
C VAL A 3 5.45 -7.93 1.00
N GLU A 4 4.61 -7.86 2.01
CA GLU A 4 4.05 -9.06 2.65
C GLU A 4 2.62 -9.26 2.13
N ALA A 5 2.34 -10.42 1.56
CA ALA A 5 1.04 -10.73 0.94
C ALA A 5 0.70 -12.21 1.13
N GLN A 6 -0.59 -12.55 1.04
CA GLN A 6 -1.02 -13.95 1.03
C GLN A 6 -0.41 -14.71 -0.16
N ASP A 7 0.10 -15.91 0.11
CA ASP A 7 0.51 -16.85 -0.93
C ASP A 7 -0.72 -17.22 -1.79
N PRO A 8 -0.71 -16.94 -3.10
CA PRO A 8 -1.83 -17.30 -3.97
C PRO A 8 -2.01 -18.83 -4.12
N GLU A 9 -0.97 -19.62 -3.86
CA GLU A 9 -1.04 -21.10 -3.87
C GLU A 9 -1.47 -21.66 -2.50
N ILE A 10 -1.24 -20.91 -1.42
CA ILE A 10 -1.58 -21.30 -0.04
C ILE A 10 -2.25 -20.11 0.67
N PRO A 11 -3.57 -19.93 0.53
CA PRO A 11 -4.29 -18.74 0.99
C PRO A 11 -4.18 -18.45 2.50
N ASP A 12 -3.83 -19.45 3.29
CA ASP A 12 -3.67 -19.31 4.75
C ASP A 12 -2.27 -18.84 5.16
N HIS A 13 -1.33 -18.69 4.21
CA HIS A 13 0.05 -18.29 4.48
C HIS A 13 0.33 -16.87 3.98
N ILE A 14 1.10 -16.12 4.76
CA ILE A 14 1.65 -14.82 4.34
C ILE A 14 3.12 -15.01 4.01
N ASP A 15 3.47 -14.61 2.81
CA ASP A 15 4.83 -14.61 2.32
C ASP A 15 5.31 -13.18 2.06
N SER A 16 6.60 -12.96 2.29
CA SER A 16 7.29 -11.74 1.87
C SER A 16 7.83 -11.92 0.45
N TYR A 17 7.62 -10.89 -0.35
CA TYR A 17 8.04 -10.76 -1.73
C TYR A 17 8.98 -9.56 -1.81
N THR A 18 10.24 -9.81 -2.13
CA THR A 18 11.21 -8.73 -2.33
C THR A 18 11.24 -8.35 -3.79
N TRP A 19 10.91 -7.10 -4.10
CA TRP A 19 11.13 -6.52 -5.41
C TRP A 19 12.45 -5.74 -5.43
N ARG A 20 13.34 -6.11 -6.34
CA ARG A 20 14.66 -5.50 -6.54
C ARG A 20 15.06 -5.60 -8.01
N ASP A 21 15.64 -4.53 -8.56
CA ASP A 21 16.18 -4.50 -9.92
C ASP A 21 15.18 -5.06 -10.96
N ASP A 22 13.95 -4.53 -10.94
CA ASP A 22 12.82 -4.93 -11.80
C ASP A 22 12.37 -6.40 -11.70
N THR A 23 12.84 -7.14 -10.69
CA THR A 23 12.52 -8.56 -10.48
C THR A 23 11.85 -8.77 -9.12
N VAL A 24 10.85 -9.64 -9.06
CA VAL A 24 10.25 -10.12 -7.79
C VAL A 24 10.92 -11.44 -7.41
N ASP A 25 11.55 -11.47 -6.24
CA ASP A 25 12.17 -12.65 -5.66
C ASP A 25 11.12 -13.70 -5.24
N ARG A 26 11.58 -14.92 -4.98
CA ARG A 26 10.70 -16.01 -4.51
C ARG A 26 10.07 -15.66 -3.15
N PRO A 27 8.82 -16.10 -2.91
CA PRO A 27 8.16 -15.92 -1.62
C PRO A 27 8.97 -16.51 -0.47
N THR A 28 9.07 -15.75 0.63
CA THR A 28 9.67 -16.23 1.87
C THR A 28 8.63 -16.18 2.99
N PRO A 29 8.35 -17.31 3.69
CA PRO A 29 7.36 -17.36 4.75
C PRO A 29 7.59 -16.31 5.83
N VAL A 30 6.55 -15.55 6.15
CA VAL A 30 6.60 -14.57 7.23
C VAL A 30 6.07 -15.23 8.50
N HIS A 31 6.90 -15.27 9.55
CA HIS A 31 6.39 -15.51 10.89
C HIS A 31 5.83 -14.20 11.43
N LEU A 32 4.53 -14.00 11.30
CA LEU A 32 3.87 -12.92 12.02
C LEU A 32 3.92 -13.24 13.52
N SER A 33 4.76 -12.52 14.25
CA SER A 33 4.85 -12.62 15.71
C SER A 33 3.67 -11.89 16.35
N GLY A 34 2.79 -12.61 17.04
CA GLY A 34 1.63 -12.05 17.75
C GLY A 34 0.57 -13.11 18.05
N PRO A 35 -0.49 -12.78 18.81
CA PRO A 35 -1.67 -13.63 18.93
C PRO A 35 -2.28 -13.90 17.55
N GLN A 36 -2.67 -15.16 17.28
CA GLN A 36 -3.28 -15.59 16.01
C GLN A 36 -4.44 -14.68 15.56
N GLU A 37 -5.27 -14.21 16.50
CA GLU A 37 -6.40 -13.31 16.21
C GLU A 37 -5.97 -11.95 15.65
N GLU A 38 -4.81 -11.41 16.06
CA GLU A 38 -4.31 -10.12 15.55
C GLU A 38 -3.77 -10.26 14.12
N VAL A 39 -3.16 -11.42 13.84
CA VAL A 39 -2.72 -11.80 12.50
C VAL A 39 -3.92 -11.94 11.57
N GLU A 40 -4.92 -12.72 11.95
CA GLU A 40 -6.15 -12.91 11.16
C GLU A 40 -6.93 -11.59 10.99
N ALA A 41 -6.89 -10.70 11.97
CA ALA A 41 -7.52 -9.39 11.88
C ALA A 41 -6.81 -8.46 10.87
N SER A 42 -5.49 -8.58 10.70
CA SER A 42 -4.71 -7.76 9.75
C SER A 42 -4.72 -8.28 8.31
N LEU A 43 -5.08 -9.55 8.12
CA LEU A 43 -5.22 -10.20 6.83
C LEU A 43 -6.41 -9.65 6.02
N TYR A 44 -6.22 -9.57 4.70
CA TYR A 44 -7.27 -9.30 3.72
C TYR A 44 -7.10 -10.25 2.53
N PRO A 45 -8.21 -10.69 1.89
CA PRO A 45 -8.10 -11.56 0.74
C PRO A 45 -7.43 -10.80 -0.41
N THR A 46 -6.54 -11.46 -1.16
CA THR A 46 -5.86 -10.87 -2.33
C THR A 46 -6.85 -10.35 -3.38
N THR A 47 -8.05 -10.91 -3.45
CA THR A 47 -9.16 -10.45 -4.31
C THR A 47 -9.78 -9.11 -3.87
N ALA A 48 -9.45 -8.60 -2.68
CA ALA A 48 -9.92 -7.29 -2.22
C ALA A 48 -9.26 -6.12 -2.99
N ILE A 49 -8.21 -6.40 -3.76
CA ILE A 49 -7.45 -5.41 -4.52
C ILE A 49 -7.14 -5.94 -5.91
N ASP A 50 -7.37 -5.09 -6.89
CA ASP A 50 -6.82 -5.31 -8.22
C ASP A 50 -5.40 -4.75 -8.29
N LEU A 51 -4.40 -5.61 -8.13
CA LEU A 51 -2.98 -5.23 -8.22
C LEU A 51 -2.62 -4.68 -9.61
N GLY A 52 -3.40 -4.97 -10.65
CA GLY A 52 -3.24 -4.40 -11.99
C GLY A 52 -3.47 -2.89 -12.01
N ARG A 53 -4.16 -2.32 -11.02
CA ARG A 53 -4.45 -0.89 -10.89
C ARG A 53 -3.43 -0.12 -10.06
N ILE A 54 -2.35 -0.76 -9.57
CA ILE A 54 -1.34 -0.07 -8.74
C ILE A 54 -0.77 1.18 -9.44
N ALA A 55 -0.46 1.07 -10.73
CA ALA A 55 0.07 2.21 -11.48
C ALA A 55 -0.93 3.38 -11.59
N GLU A 56 -2.23 3.05 -11.69
CA GLU A 56 -3.31 4.05 -11.68
C GLU A 56 -3.40 4.75 -10.32
N PHE A 57 -3.37 3.98 -9.22
CA PHE A 57 -3.40 4.55 -7.86
C PHE A 57 -2.20 5.45 -7.56
N VAL A 58 -1.00 5.06 -8.00
CA VAL A 58 0.19 5.91 -7.90
C VAL A 58 0.01 7.22 -8.65
N GLY A 59 -0.51 7.17 -9.87
CA GLY A 59 -0.79 8.38 -10.67
C GLY A 59 -1.79 9.31 -9.98
N ILE A 60 -2.88 8.77 -9.44
CA ILE A 60 -3.88 9.54 -8.68
C ILE A 60 -3.23 10.23 -7.46
N ALA A 61 -2.38 9.52 -6.71
CA ALA A 61 -1.74 10.09 -5.53
C ALA A 61 -0.68 11.16 -5.86
N GLU A 62 0.06 10.99 -6.95
CA GLU A 62 1.01 11.99 -7.44
C GLU A 62 0.29 13.26 -7.90
N GLU A 63 -0.79 13.12 -8.68
CA GLU A 63 -1.64 14.23 -9.14
C GLU A 63 -2.28 14.97 -7.96
N GLU A 64 -2.86 14.25 -6.99
CA GLU A 64 -3.48 14.83 -5.81
C GLU A 64 -2.50 15.74 -5.04
N LEU A 65 -1.27 15.29 -4.80
CA LEU A 65 -0.29 16.09 -4.05
C LEU A 65 0.40 17.17 -4.88
N GLU A 66 0.41 17.05 -6.20
CA GLU A 66 0.87 18.13 -7.08
C GLU A 66 -0.15 19.27 -7.17
N ASP A 67 -1.46 18.97 -7.10
CA ASP A 67 -2.54 19.95 -7.15
C ASP A 67 -3.06 20.42 -5.78
N HIS A 68 -2.64 19.78 -4.69
CA HIS A 68 -2.99 20.12 -3.31
C HIS A 68 -2.72 21.61 -2.98
N GLU A 69 -3.48 22.20 -2.04
CA GLU A 69 -3.31 23.62 -1.63
C GLU A 69 -1.86 23.92 -1.23
N ILE A 70 -1.25 22.95 -0.55
CA ILE A 70 0.18 22.91 -0.27
C ILE A 70 0.81 21.85 -1.17
N ARG A 71 1.38 22.27 -2.30
CA ARG A 71 1.87 21.36 -3.35
C ARG A 71 3.18 20.68 -3.00
N VAL A 72 3.31 19.42 -3.40
CA VAL A 72 4.59 18.70 -3.51
C VAL A 72 5.09 18.80 -4.94
N GLU A 73 6.00 19.75 -5.21
CA GLU A 73 6.58 19.92 -6.55
C GLU A 73 7.31 18.65 -7.02
N LYS A 74 7.10 18.25 -8.28
CA LYS A 74 7.68 17.01 -8.85
C LYS A 74 7.36 15.79 -7.96
N ALA A 75 6.11 15.72 -7.52
CA ALA A 75 5.57 14.63 -6.73
C ALA A 75 5.92 13.28 -7.38
N ARG A 76 6.58 12.42 -6.62
CA ARG A 76 6.85 11.06 -7.06
C ARG A 76 6.63 10.07 -5.93
N ALA A 77 5.93 8.97 -6.20
CA ALA A 77 5.75 7.91 -5.23
C ALA A 77 7.09 7.28 -4.87
N SER A 78 7.31 7.15 -3.56
CA SER A 78 8.49 6.53 -2.96
C SER A 78 8.18 5.20 -2.28
N TYR A 79 7.01 5.08 -1.66
CA TYR A 79 6.54 3.84 -1.03
C TYR A 79 5.04 3.66 -1.21
N LEU A 80 4.60 2.41 -1.28
CA LEU A 80 3.19 2.02 -1.28
C LEU A 80 3.00 0.92 -0.25
N TYR A 81 2.04 1.12 0.64
CA TYR A 81 1.60 0.15 1.63
C TYR A 81 0.14 -0.19 1.39
N ILE A 82 -0.18 -1.45 1.59
CA ILE A 82 -1.54 -1.95 1.50
C ILE A 82 -1.85 -2.65 2.81
N GLU A 83 -2.81 -2.10 3.54
CA GLU A 83 -3.13 -2.52 4.89
C GLU A 83 -4.63 -2.62 5.09
N ARG A 84 -5.07 -3.54 5.95
CA ARG A 84 -6.44 -3.54 6.43
C ARG A 84 -6.54 -2.50 7.53
N SER A 85 -7.35 -1.47 7.34
CA SER A 85 -7.57 -0.46 8.36
C SER A 85 -8.42 -1.01 9.50
N THR A 86 -7.86 -1.00 10.70
CA THR A 86 -8.56 -1.35 11.94
C THR A 86 -9.54 -0.26 12.39
N SER A 87 -9.41 0.96 11.87
CA SER A 87 -10.24 2.12 12.20
C SER A 87 -11.40 2.38 11.24
N LEU A 88 -11.37 1.79 10.03
CA LEU A 88 -12.37 1.97 8.96
C LEU A 88 -13.14 0.68 8.68
N ASP A 89 -13.67 0.04 9.72
CA ASP A 89 -14.49 -1.19 9.62
C ASP A 89 -13.77 -2.39 8.96
N GLY A 90 -12.43 -2.44 9.02
CA GLY A 90 -11.67 -3.54 8.42
C GLY A 90 -11.56 -3.46 6.89
N ARG A 91 -11.76 -2.28 6.30
CA ARG A 91 -11.56 -2.06 4.86
C ARG A 91 -10.08 -2.03 4.50
N VAL A 92 -9.76 -2.42 3.28
CA VAL A 92 -8.41 -2.28 2.73
C VAL A 92 -8.15 -0.82 2.38
N VAL A 93 -7.01 -0.31 2.86
CA VAL A 93 -6.49 1.03 2.61
C VAL A 93 -5.14 0.91 1.90
N ILE A 94 -4.99 1.73 0.88
CA ILE A 94 -3.74 1.88 0.12
C ILE A 94 -3.15 3.21 0.54
N ARG A 95 -1.97 3.17 1.16
CA ARG A 95 -1.22 4.35 1.60
C ARG A 95 -0.02 4.54 0.68
N ILE A 96 0.03 5.68 0.00
CA ILE A 96 1.09 6.01 -0.95
C ILE A 96 1.87 7.20 -0.39
N SER A 97 3.16 7.00 -0.13
CA SER A 97 4.08 8.06 0.24
C SER A 97 4.65 8.71 -1.01
N ILE A 98 4.53 10.02 -1.10
CA ILE A 98 5.03 10.86 -2.19
C ILE A 98 6.20 11.71 -1.68
N SER A 99 7.23 11.84 -2.50
CA SER A 99 8.41 12.65 -2.20
C SER A 99 8.67 13.64 -3.33
N GLY A 100 8.99 14.88 -2.95
CA GLY A 100 9.47 15.92 -3.84
C GLY A 100 10.76 16.56 -3.30
N PRO A 101 11.36 17.52 -4.03
CA PRO A 101 12.64 18.12 -3.65
C PRO A 101 12.61 18.93 -2.35
N ARG A 102 11.42 19.42 -1.96
CA ARG A 102 11.24 20.33 -0.82
C ARG A 102 10.26 19.83 0.23
N ARG A 103 9.33 18.97 -0.17
CA ARG A 103 8.21 18.50 0.62
C ARG A 103 7.96 17.04 0.33
N SER A 104 7.24 16.40 1.23
CA SER A 104 6.75 15.04 1.05
C SER A 104 5.29 14.99 1.47
N GLY A 105 4.60 13.90 1.18
CA GLY A 105 3.25 13.73 1.65
C GLY A 105 2.82 12.28 1.59
N ASN A 106 1.62 12.04 2.07
CA ASN A 106 0.99 10.73 1.99
C ASN A 106 -0.44 10.91 1.49
N VAL A 107 -0.86 10.00 0.63
CA VAL A 107 -2.25 9.86 0.20
C VAL A 107 -2.73 8.50 0.67
N GLU A 108 -3.85 8.48 1.36
CA GLU A 108 -4.57 7.26 1.72
C GLU A 108 -5.81 7.15 0.85
N MET A 109 -6.04 5.98 0.26
CA MET A 109 -7.20 5.71 -0.58
C MET A 109 -7.77 4.32 -0.34
N THR A 110 -9.02 4.12 -0.74
CA THR A 110 -9.65 2.79 -0.73
C THR A 110 -9.16 1.94 -1.91
N SER A 111 -9.49 0.65 -1.92
CA SER A 111 -9.16 -0.24 -3.05
C SER A 111 -9.89 0.08 -4.36
N SER A 112 -10.86 1.01 -4.37
CA SER A 112 -11.46 1.54 -5.59
C SER A 112 -10.71 2.74 -6.18
N GLY A 113 -9.81 3.37 -5.40
CA GLY A 113 -9.11 4.61 -5.74
C GLY A 113 -9.73 5.88 -5.13
N GLU A 114 -10.75 5.76 -4.26
CA GLU A 114 -11.32 6.91 -3.56
C GLU A 114 -10.36 7.42 -2.49
N ILE A 115 -9.99 8.71 -2.55
CA ILE A 115 -9.09 9.34 -1.59
C ILE A 115 -9.80 9.54 -0.25
N LEU A 116 -9.21 9.00 0.81
CA LEU A 116 -9.66 9.13 2.19
C LEU A 116 -8.98 10.30 2.89
N SER A 117 -7.69 10.48 2.64
CA SER A 117 -6.91 11.60 3.17
C SER A 117 -5.70 11.91 2.29
N ALA A 118 -5.33 13.19 2.26
CA ALA A 118 -4.10 13.67 1.66
C ALA A 118 -3.42 14.60 2.66
N THR A 119 -2.15 14.33 2.99
CA THR A 119 -1.39 15.11 3.97
C THR A 119 -0.02 15.46 3.42
N VAL A 120 0.37 16.71 3.56
CA VAL A 120 1.68 17.22 3.13
C VAL A 120 2.52 17.60 4.35
N SER A 121 3.80 17.27 4.30
CA SER A 121 4.83 17.51 5.31
C SER A 121 6.00 18.30 4.75
#